data_AF-A0A098B5W4-F1
#
_entry.id   AF-A0A098B5W4-F1
#
_cell.length_a   1.000
_cell.length_b   1.000
_cell.length_c   1.000
_cell.angle_alpha   90.00
_cell.angle_beta   90.00
_cell.angle_gamma   90.00
#
_symmetry.space_group_name_H-M   'P 1'
#
loop_
_entity.id
_entity.type
_entity.pdbx_description
1 polymer ?
#
loop_
_entity_poly.entity_id
_entity_poly.type
_entity_poly.pdbx_seq_one_letter_code
_entity_poly.pdbx_strand_id
1 'polypeptide(L)'
;MQRVNKAVPRIQLPDRSYYLLNVPLNKIAKGVFMDKNGLEPLSPSLWWPDDRTWCVATEIDFRWTYIGGSQACINELLDHEQLENLATKPEHRGDYASDVVNGPVYPY
;
A
#
# COMPACT_ATOMS: atom_id res chain seq x y z
N MET A 1 -19.27 -7.49 -7.96
CA MET A 1 -17.96 -7.77 -7.33
C MET A 1 -17.38 -8.99 -7.99
N GLN A 2 -16.10 -8.95 -8.39
CA GLN A 2 -15.46 -10.10 -9.05
C GLN A 2 -15.13 -11.14 -7.98
N ARG A 3 -15.65 -12.36 -8.12
CA ARG A 3 -15.27 -13.48 -7.26
C ARG A 3 -13.86 -13.92 -7.63
N VAL A 4 -12.95 -13.89 -6.67
CA VAL A 4 -11.60 -14.43 -6.84
C VAL A 4 -11.68 -15.96 -6.93
N ASN A 5 -11.13 -16.53 -7.98
CA ASN A 5 -11.00 -17.98 -8.14
C ASN A 5 -9.54 -18.32 -8.47
N LYS A 6 -9.24 -19.62 -8.64
CA LYS A 6 -7.88 -20.10 -8.93
C LYS A 6 -7.27 -19.54 -10.23
N ALA A 7 -8.08 -18.97 -11.13
CA ALA A 7 -7.61 -18.44 -12.42
C ALA A 7 -7.15 -16.97 -12.36
N VAL A 8 -7.39 -16.27 -11.24
CA VAL A 8 -6.92 -14.88 -11.10
C VAL A 8 -5.39 -14.90 -11.02
N PRO A 9 -4.68 -14.14 -11.88
CA PRO A 9 -3.22 -14.07 -11.82
C PRO A 9 -2.73 -13.62 -10.45
N ARG A 10 -1.58 -14.17 -10.03
CA ARG A 10 -0.96 -13.82 -8.75
C ARG A 10 0.45 -13.30 -8.96
N ILE A 11 0.83 -12.34 -8.13
CA ILE A 11 2.21 -11.86 -8.00
C ILE A 11 2.75 -12.46 -6.71
N GLN A 12 3.86 -13.19 -6.81
CA GLN A 12 4.54 -13.77 -5.65
C GLN A 12 5.72 -12.88 -5.26
N LEU A 13 5.71 -12.39 -4.02
CA LEU A 13 6.86 -11.82 -3.32
C LEU A 13 7.42 -12.88 -2.36
N PRO A 14 8.63 -12.68 -1.77
CA PRO A 14 9.24 -13.69 -0.90
C PRO A 14 8.29 -14.27 0.17
N ASP A 15 7.55 -13.39 0.87
CA ASP A 15 6.69 -13.80 1.99
C ASP A 15 5.19 -13.64 1.73
N ARG A 16 4.80 -13.14 0.54
CA ARG A 16 3.40 -12.73 0.27
C ARG A 16 2.97 -13.03 -1.16
N SER A 17 1.71 -13.40 -1.33
CA SER A 17 1.08 -13.64 -2.64
C SER A 17 -0.09 -12.68 -2.81
N TYR A 18 -0.07 -11.89 -3.88
CA TYR A 18 -1.08 -10.90 -4.20
C TYR A 18 -1.91 -11.34 -5.39
N TYR A 19 -3.21 -11.05 -5.38
CA TYR A 19 -4.03 -11.14 -6.58
C TYR A 19 -3.81 -9.90 -7.45
N LEU A 20 -3.54 -10.10 -8.73
CA LEU A 20 -3.47 -9.02 -9.69
C LEU A 20 -4.83 -8.82 -10.35
N LEU A 21 -5.38 -7.63 -10.18
CA LEU A 21 -6.68 -7.24 -10.75
C LEU A 21 -6.54 -5.95 -11.55
N ASN A 22 -7.40 -5.80 -12.56
CA ASN A 22 -7.68 -4.51 -13.18
C ASN A 22 -9.09 -4.09 -12.77
N VAL A 23 -9.20 -2.96 -12.06
CA VAL A 23 -10.48 -2.45 -11.53
C VAL A 23 -10.55 -0.93 -11.72
N PRO A 24 -11.76 -0.36 -11.93
CA PRO A 24 -11.93 1.08 -11.98
C PRO A 24 -11.60 1.76 -10.64
N LEU A 25 -11.08 3.00 -10.69
CA LEU A 25 -10.66 3.76 -9.50
C LEU A 25 -11.74 3.87 -8.42
N ASN A 26 -13.01 4.03 -8.80
CA ASN A 26 -14.12 4.12 -7.84
C ASN A 26 -14.37 2.82 -7.04
N LYS A 27 -13.82 1.68 -7.48
CA LYS A 27 -13.82 0.42 -6.73
C LYS A 27 -12.67 0.35 -5.74
N ILE A 28 -11.52 0.92 -6.07
CA ILE A 28 -10.38 1.03 -5.16
C ILE A 28 -10.80 1.81 -3.91
N ALA A 29 -11.39 2.99 -4.08
CA ALA A 29 -11.83 3.85 -2.97
C ALA A 29 -12.94 3.26 -2.08
N LYS A 30 -13.71 2.29 -2.59
CA LYS A 30 -14.80 1.62 -1.87
C LYS A 30 -14.41 0.25 -1.33
N GLY A 31 -13.17 -0.15 -1.55
CA GLY A 31 -12.66 -1.51 -1.34
C GLY A 31 -13.00 -2.48 -2.49
N VAL A 32 -12.02 -3.33 -2.77
CA VAL A 32 -12.01 -4.24 -3.93
C VAL A 32 -12.61 -5.60 -3.58
N PHE A 33 -12.45 -6.03 -2.32
CA PHE A 33 -12.97 -7.29 -1.78
C PHE A 33 -13.82 -7.06 -0.55
N MET A 34 -14.50 -8.10 -0.10
CA MET A 34 -14.99 -8.18 1.28
C MET A 34 -14.04 -9.07 2.08
N ASP A 35 -13.92 -8.81 3.37
CA ASP A 35 -13.22 -9.70 4.29
C ASP A 35 -13.85 -11.10 4.32
N LYS A 36 -13.16 -12.05 4.98
CA LYS A 36 -13.62 -13.45 5.06
C LYS A 36 -15.00 -13.62 5.69
N ASN A 37 -15.45 -12.64 6.47
CA ASN A 37 -16.75 -12.66 7.14
C ASN A 37 -17.84 -11.92 6.33
N GLY A 38 -17.47 -11.26 5.22
CA GLY A 38 -18.38 -10.46 4.41
C GLY A 38 -18.82 -9.16 5.06
N LEU A 39 -18.11 -8.69 6.08
CA LEU A 39 -18.48 -7.56 6.93
C LEU A 39 -17.85 -6.25 6.46
N GLU A 40 -16.59 -6.28 6.02
CA GLU A 40 -15.85 -5.05 5.68
C GLU A 40 -15.21 -5.12 4.30
N PRO A 41 -15.28 -4.02 3.52
CA PRO A 41 -14.59 -3.94 2.25
C PRO A 41 -13.08 -3.78 2.47
N LEU A 42 -12.27 -4.60 1.80
CA LEU A 42 -10.82 -4.56 1.87
C LEU A 42 -10.23 -3.68 0.77
N SER A 43 -9.37 -2.74 1.17
CA SER A 43 -8.53 -1.94 0.28
C SER A 43 -7.38 -2.78 -0.30
N PRO A 44 -6.92 -2.49 -1.53
CA PRO A 44 -5.77 -3.18 -2.11
C PRO A 44 -4.48 -2.79 -1.39
N SER A 45 -3.58 -3.76 -1.19
CA SER A 45 -2.25 -3.49 -0.60
C SER A 45 -1.33 -2.69 -1.53
N LEU A 46 -1.44 -2.92 -2.84
CA LEU A 46 -0.67 -2.24 -3.88
C LEU A 46 -1.62 -1.86 -5.02
N TRP A 47 -1.51 -0.63 -5.54
CA TRP A 47 -2.26 -0.22 -6.71
C TRP A 47 -1.60 0.96 -7.44
N TRP A 48 -1.83 1.03 -8.75
CA TRP A 48 -1.24 2.02 -9.66
C TRP A 48 -2.18 2.25 -10.87
N PRO A 49 -2.11 3.41 -11.53
CA PRO A 49 -2.83 3.67 -12.78
C PRO A 49 -2.24 2.86 -13.94
N ASP A 50 -3.00 2.68 -15.02
CA ASP A 50 -2.57 1.88 -16.18
C ASP A 50 -1.25 2.37 -16.82
N ASP A 51 -0.96 3.68 -16.71
CA ASP A 51 0.28 4.30 -17.19
C ASP A 51 1.49 4.16 -16.24
N ARG A 52 1.28 3.61 -15.04
CA ARG A 52 2.29 3.34 -13.99
C ARG A 52 3.06 4.59 -13.54
N THR A 53 2.46 5.77 -13.66
CA THR A 53 3.11 7.04 -13.32
C THR A 53 3.33 7.24 -11.81
N TRP A 54 2.56 6.54 -10.97
CA TRP A 54 2.73 6.49 -9.52
C TRP A 54 2.22 5.16 -8.96
N CYS A 55 2.51 4.87 -7.70
CA CYS A 55 2.10 3.65 -7.02
C CYS A 55 1.80 3.96 -5.55
N VAL A 56 0.75 3.34 -5.03
CA VAL A 56 0.38 3.40 -3.61
C VAL A 56 0.61 2.03 -2.99
N ALA A 57 1.31 2.01 -1.86
CA ALA A 57 1.61 0.81 -1.10
C ALA A 57 1.16 0.98 0.36
N THR A 58 0.14 0.22 0.74
CA THR A 58 -0.33 0.13 2.12
C THR A 58 0.11 -1.20 2.71
N GLU A 59 0.67 -1.13 3.91
CA GLU A 59 1.19 -2.28 4.61
C GLU A 59 0.37 -2.56 5.86
N ILE A 60 0.06 -3.84 6.09
CA ILE A 60 -0.79 -4.27 7.21
C ILE A 60 -0.16 -3.95 8.58
N ASP A 61 1.17 -3.89 8.64
CA ASP A 61 1.91 -3.63 9.87
C ASP A 61 2.16 -2.12 10.09
N PHE A 62 1.93 -1.26 9.10
CA PHE A 62 2.17 0.19 9.22
C PHE A 62 0.90 0.97 9.49
N ARG A 63 1.07 2.12 10.15
CA ARG A 63 0.01 3.10 10.37
C ARG A 63 -0.09 4.14 9.26
N TRP A 64 0.80 4.06 8.28
CA TRP A 64 0.89 4.99 7.15
C TRP A 64 0.89 4.22 5.82
N THR A 65 0.77 4.97 4.74
CA THR A 65 0.80 4.46 3.37
C THR A 65 1.92 5.14 2.63
N TYR A 66 2.65 4.39 1.80
CA TYR A 66 3.65 4.95 0.91
C TYR A 66 3.05 5.30 -0.44
N ILE A 67 3.50 6.41 -1.01
CA ILE A 67 3.22 6.80 -2.38
C ILE A 67 4.56 7.03 -3.07
N GLY A 68 4.78 6.32 -4.18
CA GLY A 68 5.93 6.50 -5.06
C GLY A 68 5.50 7.08 -6.40
N GLY A 69 6.27 8.02 -6.93
CA GLY A 69 5.95 8.67 -8.20
C GLY A 69 7.09 9.59 -8.64
N SER A 70 6.83 10.41 -9.65
CA SER A 70 7.77 11.46 -10.06
C SER A 70 7.93 12.51 -8.96
N GLN A 71 9.05 13.25 -8.98
CA GLN A 71 9.26 14.35 -8.04
C GLN A 71 8.13 15.39 -8.09
N ALA A 72 7.60 15.67 -9.29
CA ALA A 72 6.47 16.59 -9.46
C ALA A 72 5.21 16.09 -8.75
N CYS A 73 4.88 14.80 -8.91
CA CYS A 73 3.75 14.16 -8.23
C CYS A 73 3.92 14.18 -6.70
N ILE A 74 5.12 13.89 -6.19
CA ILE A 74 5.39 13.89 -4.75
C ILE A 74 5.32 15.31 -4.18
N ASN A 75 5.83 16.33 -4.89
CA ASN A 75 5.73 17.71 -4.45
C ASN A 75 4.27 18.17 -4.36
N GLU A 76 3.43 17.83 -5.35
CA GLU A 76 1.99 18.15 -5.32
C GLU A 76 1.30 17.55 -4.08
N LEU A 77 1.66 16.33 -3.69
CA LEU A 77 1.14 15.72 -2.47
C LEU A 77 1.64 16.42 -1.20
N LEU A 78 2.94 16.76 -1.14
CA LEU A 78 3.52 17.45 0.02
C LEU A 78 2.92 18.84 0.23
N ASP A 79 2.55 19.52 -0.85
CA ASP A 79 1.91 20.85 -0.81
C ASP A 79 0.40 20.78 -0.49
N HIS A 80 -0.19 19.58 -0.42
CA HIS A 80 -1.63 19.40 -0.22
C HIS A 80 -2.02 19.42 1.27
N GLU A 81 -2.52 20.57 1.75
CA GLU A 81 -2.79 20.85 3.17
C GLU A 81 -3.78 19.88 3.87
N GLN A 82 -4.64 19.19 3.13
CA GLN A 82 -5.58 18.22 3.73
C GLN A 82 -4.96 16.84 4.00
N LEU A 83 -3.71 16.61 3.59
CA LEU A 83 -3.02 15.35 3.77
C LEU A 83 -1.84 15.54 4.74
N GLU A 84 -1.71 14.63 5.69
CA GLU A 84 -0.49 14.52 6.50
C GLU A 84 0.56 13.74 5.72
N ASN A 85 1.46 14.45 5.05
CA ASN A 85 2.49 13.87 4.19
C ASN A 85 3.89 14.22 4.67
N LEU A 86 4.79 13.23 4.61
CA LEU A 86 6.21 13.39 4.89
C LEU A 86 7.03 12.80 3.75
N ALA A 87 8.03 13.54 3.30
CA ALA A 87 8.96 13.05 2.30
C ALA A 87 9.82 11.93 2.89
N THR A 88 10.05 10.87 2.10
CA THR A 88 10.94 9.77 2.45
C THR A 88 11.78 9.35 1.26
N LYS A 89 12.69 8.40 1.46
CA LYS A 89 13.56 7.84 0.42
C LYS A 89 13.56 6.32 0.52
N PRO A 90 13.84 5.59 -0.58
CA PRO A 90 13.87 4.12 -0.57
C PRO A 90 14.87 3.52 0.44
N GLU A 91 15.90 4.27 0.84
CA GLU A 91 16.90 3.84 1.82
C GLU A 91 16.39 3.94 3.26
N HIS A 92 15.31 4.69 3.51
CA HIS A 92 14.70 4.76 4.83
C HIS A 92 13.94 3.48 5.13
N ARG A 93 14.20 2.90 6.30
CA ARG A 93 13.57 1.65 6.72
C ARG A 93 12.17 1.89 7.24
N GLY A 94 11.21 1.15 6.71
CA GLY A 94 9.92 0.91 7.34
C GLY A 94 9.90 -0.51 7.85
N ASP A 95 10.53 -0.79 8.99
CA ASP A 95 10.46 -2.10 9.64
C ASP A 95 10.64 -1.89 11.15
N TYR A 96 10.48 -2.95 11.95
CA TYR A 96 10.56 -2.84 13.41
C TYR A 96 11.91 -2.33 13.94
N ALA A 97 12.97 -2.42 13.14
CA ALA A 97 14.31 -1.97 13.51
C ALA A 97 14.61 -0.54 13.01
N SER A 98 13.62 0.18 12.46
CA SER A 98 13.77 1.57 12.06
C SER A 98 13.74 2.53 13.26
N ASP A 99 13.08 2.15 14.36
CA ASP A 99 13.08 2.94 15.58
C ASP A 99 14.41 2.76 16.33
N VAL A 100 15.34 3.69 16.12
CA VAL A 100 16.64 3.71 16.81
C VAL A 100 16.59 4.50 18.13
N VAL A 101 15.47 5.17 18.43
CA VAL A 101 15.31 6.00 19.63
C VAL A 101 14.60 5.23 20.73
N ASN A 102 13.49 4.56 20.39
CA ASN A 102 12.69 3.73 21.29
C ASN A 102 12.65 2.26 20.83
N GLY A 103 13.67 1.84 20.08
CA GLY A 103 13.75 0.48 19.54
C GLY A 103 13.65 -0.60 20.61
N PRO A 104 13.20 -1.81 20.23
CA PRO A 104 13.15 -2.92 21.16
C PRO A 104 14.54 -3.19 21.74
N VAL A 105 14.68 -3.03 23.06
CA VAL A 105 15.86 -3.50 23.78
C VAL A 105 15.72 -5.02 23.83
N TYR A 106 16.36 -5.73 22.90
CA TYR A 106 16.42 -7.19 22.97
C TYR A 106 17.37 -7.57 24.12
N PRO A 107 16.88 -8.13 25.23
CA PRO A 107 17.77 -8.83 26.14
C PRO A 107 18.13 -10.14 25.44
N TYR A 108 19.42 -10.43 25.33
CA TYR A 108 19.88 -11.76 24.92
C TYR A 108 19.24 -12.86 25.78
#